data_AF-A0A0G1TN86-F1
#
_entry.id   AF-A0A0G1TN86-F1
#
_cell.length_a   1.000
_cell.length_b   1.000
_cell.length_c   1.000
_cell.angle_alpha   90.00
_cell.angle_beta   90.00
_cell.angle_gamma   90.00
#
_symmetry.space_group_name_H-M   'P 1'
#
loop_
_entity.id
_entity.type
_entity.pdbx_description
1 polymer ?
#
loop_
_entity_poly.entity_id
_entity_poly.type
_entity_poly.pdbx_seq_one_letter_code
_entity_poly.pdbx_strand_id
1 'polypeptide(L)'
;MIKKEEVGKTLVIAWFIIATLYVGYDLWSDYKVKGIDAAYKAGVSNTVNQLIEQTEKSQCQSFEVFSGDKKVQLLDAQCVQQQPATEPAQEDKK
;
A
#
# COMPACT_ATOMS: atom_id res chain seq x y z
N MET A 1 -52.97 -12.69 -22.13
CA MET A 1 -52.01 -13.02 -23.22
C MET A 1 -51.04 -11.87 -23.36
N ILE A 2 -49.79 -12.05 -22.95
CA ILE A 2 -48.77 -11.01 -23.12
C ILE A 2 -48.44 -10.99 -24.62
N LYS A 3 -48.68 -9.85 -25.29
CA LYS A 3 -48.35 -9.69 -26.71
C LYS A 3 -46.84 -9.81 -26.87
N LYS A 4 -46.38 -10.63 -27.82
CA LYS A 4 -44.95 -10.90 -28.06
C LYS A 4 -44.12 -9.62 -28.27
N GLU A 5 -44.73 -8.54 -28.76
CA GLU A 5 -44.12 -7.21 -28.88
C GLU A 5 -43.72 -6.58 -27.53
N GLU A 6 -44.54 -6.74 -26.49
CA GLU A 6 -44.26 -6.19 -25.15
C GLU A 6 -43.06 -6.90 -24.52
N VAL A 7 -42.96 -8.23 -24.72
CA VAL A 7 -41.85 -9.04 -24.18
C VAL A 7 -40.52 -8.64 -24.82
N GLY A 8 -40.50 -8.41 -26.13
CA GLY A 8 -39.29 -7.97 -26.84
C GLY A 8 -38.80 -6.61 -26.33
N LYS A 9 -39.72 -5.65 -26.15
CA LYS A 9 -39.39 -4.32 -25.62
C LYS A 9 -38.85 -4.40 -24.20
N THR A 10 -39.47 -5.19 -23.32
CA THR A 10 -39.00 -5.36 -21.94
C THR A 10 -37.62 -6.01 -21.87
N LEU A 11 -37.33 -7.00 -22.73
CA LEU A 11 -36.01 -7.63 -22.80
C LEU A 11 -34.91 -6.64 -23.21
N VAL A 12 -35.18 -5.79 -24.21
CA VAL A 12 -34.20 -4.78 -24.66
C VAL A 12 -33.94 -3.73 -23.57
N ILE A 13 -34.97 -3.29 -22.86
CA ILE A 13 -34.83 -2.34 -21.74
C ILE A 13 -34.05 -2.98 -20.58
N ALA A 14 -34.39 -4.22 -20.20
CA ALA A 14 -33.68 -4.94 -19.16
C ALA A 14 -32.20 -5.15 -19.52
N TRP A 15 -31.92 -5.51 -20.78
CA TRP A 15 -30.55 -5.63 -21.28
C TRP A 15 -29.78 -4.32 -21.15
N PHE A 16 -30.38 -3.19 -21.54
CA PHE A 16 -29.76 -1.87 -21.41
C PHE A 16 -29.44 -1.53 -19.96
N ILE A 17 -30.36 -1.77 -19.04
CA ILE A 17 -30.15 -1.50 -17.61
C ILE A 17 -29.00 -2.35 -17.06
N ILE A 18 -28.97 -3.64 -17.40
CA ILE A 18 -27.89 -4.55 -16.96
C ILE A 18 -26.55 -4.09 -17.53
N ALA A 19 -26.49 -3.73 -18.81
CA ALA A 19 -25.26 -3.23 -19.44
C ALA A 19 -24.77 -1.93 -18.79
N THR A 20 -25.66 -0.98 -18.51
CA THR A 20 -25.30 0.28 -17.83
C THR A 20 -24.80 0.03 -16.40
N LEU A 21 -25.45 -0.86 -15.65
CA LEU A 21 -25.01 -1.23 -14.30
C LEU A 21 -23.65 -1.92 -14.32
N TYR A 22 -23.42 -2.81 -15.29
CA TYR A 22 -22.15 -3.51 -15.44
C TYR A 22 -21.00 -2.54 -15.70
N VAL A 23 -21.16 -1.65 -16.69
CA VAL A 23 -20.13 -0.64 -17.02
C VAL A 23 -19.91 0.34 -15.87
N GLY A 24 -21.00 0.77 -15.20
CA GLY A 24 -20.90 1.67 -14.05
C GLY A 24 -20.16 1.03 -12.87
N TYR A 25 -20.43 -0.25 -12.59
CA TYR A 25 -19.75 -0.98 -11.52
C TYR A 25 -18.27 -1.20 -11.85
N ASP A 26 -17.95 -1.58 -13.09
CA ASP A 26 -16.57 -1.76 -13.55
C ASP A 26 -15.78 -0.46 -13.38
N LEU A 27 -16.32 0.66 -13.86
CA LEU A 27 -15.69 1.98 -13.74
C LEU A 27 -15.51 2.42 -12.28
N TRP A 28 -16.49 2.15 -11.41
CA TRP A 28 -16.41 2.47 -9.99
C TRP A 28 -15.37 1.60 -9.26
N SER A 29 -15.32 0.31 -9.57
CA SER A 29 -14.33 -0.62 -9.03
C SER A 29 -12.92 -0.18 -9.42
N ASP A 30 -12.72 0.12 -10.71
CA ASP A 30 -11.43 0.52 -11.26
C ASP A 30 -10.96 1.86 -10.69
N TYR A 31 -11.87 2.82 -10.50
CA TYR A 31 -11.58 4.10 -9.84
C TYR A 31 -11.19 3.91 -8.36
N LYS A 32 -11.91 3.06 -7.63
CA LYS A 32 -11.65 2.79 -6.22
C LYS A 32 -10.31 2.07 -6.03
N VAL A 33 -10.00 1.10 -6.88
CA VAL A 33 -8.73 0.36 -6.85
C VAL A 33 -7.57 1.29 -7.21
N LYS A 34 -7.68 2.10 -8.26
CA LYS A 34 -6.65 3.07 -8.63
C LYS A 34 -6.44 4.15 -7.57
N GLY A 35 -7.52 4.63 -6.96
CA GLY A 35 -7.46 5.62 -5.87
C GLY A 35 -6.78 5.08 -4.61
N ILE A 36 -7.13 3.85 -4.19
CA ILE A 36 -6.51 3.19 -3.03
C ILE A 36 -5.05 2.86 -3.30
N ASP A 37 -4.72 2.32 -4.48
CA ASP A 37 -3.35 1.99 -4.86
C ASP A 37 -2.47 3.25 -4.95
N ALA A 38 -3.00 4.36 -5.49
CA ALA A 38 -2.30 5.63 -5.54
C ALA A 38 -2.05 6.21 -4.14
N ALA A 39 -3.05 6.19 -3.26
CA ALA A 39 -2.91 6.67 -1.88
C ALA A 39 -1.91 5.80 -1.09
N TYR A 40 -1.95 4.48 -1.27
CA TYR A 40 -1.02 3.55 -0.64
C TYR A 40 0.42 3.79 -1.12
N LYS A 41 0.65 3.88 -2.44
CA LYS A 41 1.97 4.18 -3.01
C LYS A 41 2.49 5.54 -2.57
N ALA A 42 1.63 6.57 -2.50
CA ALA A 42 1.99 7.89 -2.01
C ALA A 42 2.41 7.85 -0.53
N GLY A 43 1.67 7.12 0.30
CA GLY A 43 2.01 6.93 1.72
C GLY A 43 3.36 6.23 1.91
N VAL A 44 3.56 5.10 1.23
CA VAL A 44 4.84 4.35 1.29
C VAL A 44 6.00 5.21 0.80
N SER A 45 5.85 5.89 -0.34
CA SER A 45 6.88 6.78 -0.88
C SER A 45 7.23 7.90 0.10
N ASN A 46 6.23 8.54 0.71
CA ASN A 46 6.46 9.61 1.69
C ASN A 46 7.17 9.10 2.95
N THR A 47 6.76 7.96 3.48
CA THR A 47 7.42 7.35 4.65
C THR A 47 8.86 6.97 4.32
N VAL A 48 9.11 6.31 3.17
CA VAL A 48 10.47 5.96 2.75
C VAL A 48 11.33 7.21 2.57
N ASN A 49 10.84 8.27 1.94
CA ASN A 49 11.58 9.52 1.80
C ASN A 49 11.89 10.16 3.16
N GLN A 50 10.96 10.12 4.12
CA GLN A 50 11.23 10.62 5.47
C GLN A 50 12.30 9.79 6.19
N LEU A 51 12.28 8.47 6.04
CA LEU A 51 13.34 7.62 6.59
C LEU A 51 14.70 7.93 5.94
N ILE A 52 14.75 8.11 4.61
CA ILE A 52 15.98 8.47 3.90
C ILE A 52 16.51 9.81 4.41
N GLU A 53 15.67 10.85 4.49
CA GLU A 53 16.08 12.15 5.01
C GLU A 53 16.56 12.08 6.47
N GLN A 54 15.88 11.33 7.33
CA GLN A 54 16.31 11.15 8.71
C GLN A 54 17.62 10.38 8.79
N THR A 55 17.84 9.42 7.92
CA THR A 55 19.09 8.66 7.84
C THR A 55 20.25 9.54 7.38
N GLU A 56 20.06 10.35 6.34
CA GLU A 56 21.07 11.31 5.86
C GLU A 56 21.43 12.37 6.92
N LYS A 57 20.42 12.88 7.65
CA LYS A 57 20.62 13.87 8.70
C LYS A 57 21.24 13.28 9.97
N SER A 58 20.97 12.01 10.28
CA SER A 58 21.43 11.40 11.53
C SER A 58 22.92 11.05 11.52
N GLN A 59 23.64 11.20 10.40
CA GLN A 59 25.11 11.04 10.33
C GLN A 59 25.63 9.83 11.13
N CYS A 60 25.08 8.63 10.88
CA CYS A 60 25.42 7.38 11.58
C CYS A 60 25.00 7.30 13.07
N GLN A 61 24.08 8.13 13.55
CA GLN A 61 23.39 7.90 14.82
C GLN A 61 22.16 7.02 14.63
N SER A 62 21.96 6.07 15.56
CA SER A 62 20.75 5.26 15.62
C SER A 62 19.54 6.13 15.91
N PHE A 63 18.48 6.00 15.12
CA PHE A 63 17.22 6.70 15.35
C PHE A 63 16.08 5.69 15.55
N GLU A 64 15.12 6.07 16.39
CA GLU A 64 14.02 5.20 16.79
C GLU A 64 12.84 5.36 15.82
N VAL A 65 12.47 4.29 15.14
CA VAL A 65 11.28 4.25 14.28
C VAL A 65 10.21 3.41 14.94
N PHE A 66 9.00 3.97 14.96
CA PHE A 66 7.82 3.35 15.53
C PHE A 66 6.94 2.82 14.40
N SER A 67 6.58 1.54 14.48
CA SER A 67 5.59 0.91 13.61
C SER A 67 4.51 0.26 14.48
N GLY A 68 3.41 0.99 14.69
CA GLY A 68 2.39 0.61 15.66
C GLY A 68 2.97 0.52 17.08
N ASP A 69 2.80 -0.62 17.74
CA ASP A 69 3.34 -0.89 19.08
C ASP A 69 4.82 -1.35 19.07
N LYS A 70 5.42 -1.51 17.89
CA LYS A 70 6.80 -2.00 17.76
C LYS A 70 7.76 -0.84 17.59
N LYS A 71 8.78 -0.82 18.44
CA LYS A 71 9.88 0.13 18.42
C LYS A 71 11.13 -0.58 17.91
N VAL A 72 11.72 -0.06 16.83
CA VAL A 72 12.98 -0.57 16.29
C VAL A 72 13.98 0.58 16.16
N GLN A 73 15.23 0.32 16.51
CA GLN A 73 16.33 1.26 16.27
C GLN A 73 16.88 0.99 14.88
N LEU A 74 16.77 1.98 13.99
CA LEU A 74 17.34 1.92 12.66
C LEU A 74 18.69 2.62 12.66
N LEU A 75 19.64 2.01 11.96
CA LEU A 75 20.96 2.55 11.70
C LEU A 75 21.22 2.37 10.20
N ASP A 76 21.88 3.35 9.57
CA ASP A 76 22.30 3.22 8.18
C ASP A 76 23.25 2.02 8.03
N ALA A 77 22.95 1.12 7.12
CA ALA A 77 23.78 -0.06 6.83
C ALA A 77 25.19 0.32 6.32
N GLN A 78 25.36 1.50 5.72
CA GLN A 78 26.67 2.03 5.32
C GLN A 78 27.54 2.36 6.53
N CYS A 79 26.94 2.75 7.65
CA CYS A 79 27.64 3.03 8.90
C CYS A 79 28.02 1.74 9.66
N VAL A 80 27.30 0.64 9.44
CA VAL A 80 27.63 -0.68 10.02
C VAL A 80 28.96 -1.21 9.49
N GLN A 81 29.28 -0.95 8.22
CA GLN A 81 30.55 -1.36 7.60
C GLN A 81 31.77 -0.58 8.12
N GLN A 82 31.57 0.54 8.83
CA GLN A 82 32.64 1.34 9.41
C GLN A 82 32.87 1.05 10.90
N GLN A 83 32.07 0.16 11.51
CA GLN A 83 32.41 -0.36 12.83
C GLN A 83 33.50 -1.43 12.68
N PRO A 84 34.68 -1.28 13.31
CA PRO A 84 35.60 -2.39 13.43
C PRO A 84 34.86 -3.54 14.11
N ALA A 85 34.90 -4.72 13.48
CA ALA A 85 34.28 -5.96 13.93
C ALA A 85 34.39 -6.10 15.45
N THR A 86 33.30 -5.79 16.15
CA THR A 86 33.11 -6.27 17.52
C THR A 86 31.98 -7.26 17.42
N GLU A 87 32.39 -8.54 17.40
CA GLU A 87 31.53 -9.70 17.56
C GLU A 87 30.40 -9.43 18.58
N PRO A 88 29.16 -9.87 18.32
CA PRO A 88 28.20 -9.98 19.40
C PRO A 88 28.75 -11.05 20.34
N ALA A 89 29.10 -10.64 21.56
CA ALA A 89 29.32 -11.54 22.67
C ALA A 89 28.12 -12.48 22.76
N GLN A 90 28.33 -13.73 22.38
CA GLN A 90 27.39 -14.82 22.58
C GLN A 90 27.06 -14.93 24.06
N GLU A 91 25.78 -15.07 24.36
CA GLU A 91 25.23 -15.42 25.66
C GLU A 91 26.00 -16.58 26.31
N ASP A 92 26.69 -16.29 27.41
CA ASP A 92 27.13 -17.29 28.39
C ASP A 92 25.87 -17.82 29.11
N LYS A 93 25.34 -18.95 28.62
CA LYS A 93 24.33 -19.73 29.34
C LYS A 93 25.03 -20.55 30.43
N LYS A 94 24.76 -20.15 31.67
CA LYS A 94 25.01 -20.85 32.93
C LYS A 94 24.54 -22.31 32.94
#